data_AF-A0A2X0P862-F1
#
_entry.id   AF-A0A2X0P862-F1
#
_cell.length_a   1.000
_cell.length_b   1.000
_cell.length_c   1.000
_cell.angle_alpha   90.00
_cell.angle_beta   90.00
_cell.angle_gamma   90.00
#
_symmetry.space_group_name_H-M   'P 1'
#
loop_
_entity.id
_entity.type
_entity.pdbx_description
1 polymer ?
#
loop_
_entity_poly.entity_id
_entity_poly.type
_entity_poly.pdbx_seq_one_letter_code
_entity_poly.pdbx_strand_id
1 'polypeptide(L)' 'MARTQLGAECCRLKLKCSRVLWPCTSCVKRGCKKLCPNGTLAPSGRTIKTVKERNSLSKRVDILEQLMCEN' A
#
# COMPACT_ATOMS: atom_id res chain seq x y z
N MET A 1 4.11 -27.97 0.06
CA MET A 1 4.07 -27.55 1.47
C MET A 1 3.47 -26.16 1.54
N ALA A 2 2.28 -26.03 2.14
CA ALA A 2 1.57 -24.75 2.22
C ALA A 2 2.46 -23.71 2.91
N ARG A 3 2.75 -22.59 2.25
CA ARG A 3 3.44 -21.46 2.88
C ARG A 3 2.57 -21.03 4.05
N THR A 4 2.95 -21.37 5.27
CA THR A 4 2.28 -20.91 6.49
C THR A 4 2.10 -19.41 6.36
N GLN A 5 0.87 -18.92 6.49
CA GLN A 5 0.55 -17.50 6.29
C GLN A 5 1.42 -16.65 7.22
N LEU A 6 2.43 -16.01 6.64
CA LEU A 6 3.43 -15.19 7.33
C LEU A 6 3.15 -13.74 6.97
N GLY A 7 3.29 -12.84 7.95
CA GLY A 7 2.95 -11.42 7.77
C GLY A 7 3.75 -10.85 6.60
N ALA A 8 3.06 -10.42 5.54
CA ALA A 8 3.64 -10.01 4.28
C ALA A 8 4.68 -8.91 4.47
N GLU A 9 4.43 -7.96 5.37
CA GLU A 9 5.37 -6.90 5.69
C GLU A 9 6.60 -7.39 6.46
N CYS A 10 6.47 -8.39 7.34
CA CYS A 10 7.61 -9.04 7.97
C CYS A 10 8.44 -9.82 6.94
N CYS A 11 7.80 -10.49 5.97
CA CYS A 11 8.47 -11.16 4.86
C CYS A 11 9.27 -10.16 4.02
N ARG A 12 8.64 -9.03 3.64
CA ARG A 12 9.30 -7.97 2.86
C ARG A 12 10.53 -7.42 3.57
N LEU A 13 10.41 -7.18 4.87
CA LEU A 13 11.50 -6.67 5.71
C LEU A 13 12.53 -7.75 6.12
N LYS A 14 12.33 -9.01 5.74
CA LYS A 14 13.15 -10.16 6.16
C LYS A 14 13.26 -10.29 7.69
N LEU A 15 12.16 -10.06 8.40
CA LEU A 15 12.07 -10.11 9.87
C LEU A 15 11.31 -11.35 10.35
N LYS A 16 11.59 -11.75 11.60
CA LYS A 16 10.78 -12.75 12.30
C LYS A 16 9.41 -12.18 12.67
N CYS A 17 8.35 -12.80 12.19
CA CYS A 17 6.97 -12.49 12.57
C CYS A 17 6.58 -13.28 13.83
N SER A 18 5.99 -12.61 14.82
CA SER A 18 5.50 -13.26 16.05
C SER A 18 4.42 -14.31 15.77
N ARG A 19 3.50 -14.05 14.81
CA ARG A 19 2.41 -14.96 14.40
C ARG A 19 1.44 -15.40 15.51
N VAL A 20 1.47 -14.78 16.69
CA VAL A 20 0.56 -15.11 17.81
C VAL A 20 -0.78 -14.37 17.68
N LEU A 21 -0.73 -13.06 17.40
CA LEU A 21 -1.89 -12.20 17.21
C LEU A 21 -1.65 -11.28 16.01
N TRP A 22 -2.72 -10.96 15.27
CA TRP A 22 -2.68 -9.98 14.19
C TRP A 22 -3.31 -8.68 14.68
N PRO A 23 -2.67 -7.51 14.47
CA PRO A 23 -1.35 -7.29 13.86
C PRO A 23 -0.19 -7.81 14.72
N CYS A 24 0.86 -8.36 14.11
CA CYS A 24 1.97 -8.93 14.88
C CYS A 24 2.77 -7.83 15.62
N THR A 25 3.37 -8.18 16.77
CA THR A 25 4.13 -7.25 17.61
C THR A 25 5.23 -6.51 16.84
N SER A 26 5.89 -7.18 15.89
CA SER A 26 6.91 -6.59 15.02
C SER A 26 6.35 -5.46 14.15
N CYS A 27 5.16 -5.64 13.58
CA CYS A 27 4.47 -4.63 12.77
C CYS A 27 3.89 -3.50 13.63
N VAL A 28 3.45 -3.79 14.85
CA VAL A 28 2.99 -2.76 15.80
C VAL A 28 4.13 -1.82 16.19
N LYS A 29 5.27 -2.36 16.62
CA LYS A 29 6.45 -1.56 17.03
C LYS A 29 7.00 -0.68 15.90
N ARG A 30 6.84 -1.10 14.64
CA ARG A 30 7.30 -0.36 13.45
C ARG A 30 6.27 0.61 12.87
N GLY A 31 5.06 0.67 13.43
CA GLY A 31 3.99 1.53 12.94
C GLY A 31 3.30 1.06 11.65
N CYS A 32 3.56 -0.16 11.19
CA CYS A 32 2.93 -0.74 9.98
C CYS A 32 1.80 -1.74 10.30
N LYS A 33 1.22 -1.68 11.51
CA LYS A 33 0.17 -2.61 11.98
C LYS A 33 -1.01 -2.78 11.02
N LYS A 34 -1.40 -1.70 10.32
CA LYS A 34 -2.50 -1.67 9.34
C LYS A 34 -2.28 -2.54 8.10
N LEU A 35 -1.04 -2.94 7.84
CA LEU A 35 -0.66 -3.77 6.70
C LEU A 35 -0.58 -5.25 7.08
N CYS A 36 -0.57 -5.56 8.37
CA CYS A 36 -0.45 -6.93 8.85
C CYS A 36 -1.84 -7.61 8.79
N PRO A 37 -2.01 -8.82 8.22
CA PRO A 37 -1.01 -9.79 7.76
C PRO A 37 -0.70 -9.79 6.25
N ASN A 38 -1.54 -9.18 5.40
CA ASN A 38 -1.50 -9.40 3.95
C ASN A 38 -0.89 -8.25 3.14
N GLY A 39 -0.78 -7.07 3.73
CA GLY A 39 -0.27 -5.86 3.10
C GLY A 39 1.24 -5.67 3.31
N THR A 40 1.83 -4.90 2.41
CA THR A 40 3.20 -4.43 2.48
C THR A 40 3.29 -2.95 2.22
N LEU A 41 4.33 -2.29 2.74
CA LEU A 41 4.64 -0.94 2.29
C LEU A 41 5.07 -1.00 0.83
N ALA A 42 4.53 -0.09 0.02
CA ALA A 42 5.00 0.11 -1.33
C ALA A 42 6.52 0.34 -1.30
N PRO A 43 7.29 -0.29 -2.22
CA PRO A 43 8.72 -0.03 -2.33
C PRO A 43 8.99 1.47 -2.40
N SER A 44 10.03 1.96 -1.74
CA SER A 44 10.46 3.35 -1.78
C SER A 44 11.07 3.77 -3.14
N GLY A 45 10.91 2.95 -4.19
CA GLY A 45 11.35 3.21 -5.55
C GLY A 45 10.25 2.92 -6.56
N ARG A 46 9.93 3.93 -7.37
CA ARG A 46 8.94 3.96 -8.47
C ARG A 46 7.67 3.13 -8.27
N THR A 47 6.64 3.78 -7.74
CA THR A 47 5.25 3.42 -8.04
C THR A 47 5.07 3.41 -9.56
N ILE A 48 4.54 2.33 -10.14
CA ILE A 48 4.27 2.20 -11.59
C ILE A 48 3.30 3.28 -12.11
N LYS A 49 2.59 3.98 -11.21
CA LYS A 49 1.90 5.23 -11.50
C LYS A 49 2.51 6.35 -10.66
N THR A 50 3.34 7.15 -11.30
CA THR A 50 3.93 8.34 -10.70
C THR A 50 2.83 9.34 -10.31
N VAL A 51 3.07 10.17 -9.29
CA VAL A 51 2.17 11.29 -8.97
C VAL A 51 1.96 12.18 -10.19
N LYS A 52 2.97 12.28 -11.07
CA LYS A 52 2.88 13.01 -12.34
C LYS A 52 1.80 12.44 -13.26
N GLU A 53 1.74 11.12 -13.45
CA GLU A 53 0.69 10.48 -14.26
C GLU A 53 -0.70 10.65 -13.62
N ARG A 54 -0.79 10.52 -12.29
CA ARG A 54 -2.04 10.79 -11.55
C ARG A 54 -2.50 12.24 -11.77
N ASN A 55 -1.59 13.21 -11.70
CA ASN A 55 -1.90 14.62 -11.87
C ASN A 55 -2.32 14.94 -13.31
N SER A 56 -1.65 14.37 -14.31
CA SER A 56 -2.02 14.54 -15.71
C SER A 56 -3.41 13.97 -16.02
N LEU A 57 -3.77 12.84 -15.41
CA LEU A 57 -5.11 12.27 -15.54
C LEU A 57 -6.14 13.12 -14.78
N SER A 58 -5.85 13.54 -13.55
CA SER A 58 -6.74 14.38 -12.74
C SER A 58 -7.12 15.67 -13.46
N LYS A 59 -6.14 16.38 -14.04
CA LYS A 59 -6.40 17.61 -14.80
C LYS A 59 -7.37 17.39 -15.96
N ARG A 60 -7.26 16.25 -16.65
CA ARG A 60 -8.16 15.92 -17.76
C ARG A 60 -9.58 15.65 -17.28
N VAL A 61 -9.74 15.05 -16.10
CA VAL A 61 -11.04 14.84 -15.46
C VAL A 61 -11.64 16.18 -15.05
N ASP A 62 -10.87 17.05 -14.38
CA ASP A 62 -11.34 18.38 -13.94
C ASP A 62 -11.87 19.22 -15.12
N ILE A 63 -11.14 19.22 -16.25
CA ILE A 63 -11.55 19.92 -17.48
C ILE A 63 -12.87 19.35 -18.03
N LEU A 64 -13.00 18.02 -18.06
CA LEU A 64 -14.22 17.38 -18.55
C LEU A 64 -15.42 17.71 -17.66
N GLU A 65 -15.26 17.66 -16.33
CA GLU A 65 -16.31 18.01 -15.37
C GLU A 65 -16.76 19.47 -15.51
N GLN A 66 -15.81 20.38 -15.73
CA GLN A 66 -16.12 21.80 -15.92
C GLN A 66 -16.94 22.05 -17.19
N LEU A 67 -16.59 21.40 -18.30
CA LEU A 67 -17.34 21.49 -19.56
C LEU A 67 -18.75 20.88 -19.45
N MET A 68 -18.92 19.86 -18.60
CA MET A 68 -20.23 19.26 -18.35
C MET A 68 -21.13 20.11 -17.45
N CYS A 69 -20.58 21.09 -16.72
CA CYS A 69 -21.34 22.02 -15.87
C CYS A 69 -21.78 23.31 -16.58
N GLU A 70 -21.23 23.60 -17.77
CA GLU A 70 -21.57 24.77 -18.58
C GLU A 70 -22.76 24.55 -19.53
N ASN A 71 -23.39 23.37 -19.49
CA ASN A 71 -24.58 22.97 -20.25
C ASN A 71 -25.78 22.73 -19.31
#